data_AF-A0A537J1P9-F1
#
_entry.id   AF-A0A537J1P9-F1
#
_cell.length_a   1.000
_cell.length_b   1.000
_cell.length_c   1.000
_cell.angle_alpha   90.00
_cell.angle_beta   90.00
_cell.angle_gamma   90.00
#
_symmetry.space_group_name_H-M   'P 1'
#
loop_
_entity.id
_entity.type
_entity.pdbx_description
1 polymer ?
#
loop_
_entity_poly.entity_id
_entity_poly.type
_entity_poly.pdbx_seq_one_letter_code
_entity_poly.pdbx_strand_id
1 'polypeptide(L)'
;MIKEKFTALQQPVEWKFAEVAWNYLRNKASDDTRSVIFEGVHPLYGAIDIRNSSLERSHAIQKDLKEHLVLVDDVLDKLYALIPLPLLEGLKFKNENIREGIQSSMTAEDEMKINEFLQQEVEPVFDHLQKNDKQASEIIDHYFRVVNDGKSNVHRHRLAYDESVAQINEAVLNYLDKEEEIIQKSYPHYFEKYRTDGIEYNIYIGQSISPHQPFNVLYLKNIRLWQLKSLAEAARVTHQLLPTLKVPLQTTQLILIHGQCIAISFRRDERKFDVEGSYNIRYEIIKKRLDKVRVKDTGERLTQPGKIAMVYSNQKDVSEYQEYIEFLKNKNILKPGVEFLELEELQGVKGMKAMRVEINLE
;
A
#
# COMPACT_ATOMS: atom_id res chain seq x y z
N MET A 1 -33.73 -5.26 4.30
CA MET A 1 -33.06 -5.30 5.62
C MET A 1 -31.86 -6.27 5.73
N ILE A 2 -31.43 -6.97 4.66
CA ILE A 2 -30.20 -7.79 4.66
C ILE A 2 -29.07 -7.14 3.84
N LYS A 3 -29.35 -6.08 3.05
CA LYS A 3 -28.36 -5.44 2.17
C LYS A 3 -27.52 -4.30 2.79
N GLU A 4 -27.78 -3.90 4.04
CA GLU A 4 -27.15 -2.72 4.65
C GLU A 4 -26.02 -3.05 5.65
N LYS A 5 -25.75 -4.32 5.92
CA LYS A 5 -24.70 -4.75 6.89
C LYS A 5 -23.63 -5.69 6.34
N PHE A 6 -23.72 -6.06 5.07
CA PHE A 6 -22.66 -6.76 4.37
C PHE A 6 -21.98 -5.74 3.47
N THR A 7 -20.66 -5.60 3.56
CA THR A 7 -19.86 -5.08 2.44
C THR A 7 -20.39 -5.80 1.20
N ALA A 8 -20.90 -5.07 0.20
CA ALA A 8 -21.62 -5.67 -0.92
C ALA A 8 -20.80 -6.84 -1.48
N LEU A 9 -21.25 -8.07 -1.20
CA LEU A 9 -20.54 -9.26 -1.61
C LEU A 9 -20.52 -9.29 -3.14
N GLN A 10 -19.36 -9.54 -3.73
CA GLN A 10 -19.26 -9.65 -5.18
C GLN A 10 -20.16 -10.80 -5.66
N GLN A 11 -20.84 -10.60 -6.79
CA GLN A 11 -21.78 -11.58 -7.35
C GLN A 11 -21.22 -13.02 -7.43
N PRO A 12 -19.93 -13.25 -7.78
CA PRO A 12 -19.40 -14.61 -7.91
C PRO A 12 -19.37 -15.41 -6.60
N VAL A 13 -19.40 -14.76 -5.44
CA VAL A 13 -19.36 -15.45 -4.13
C VAL A 13 -20.68 -15.40 -3.37
N GLU A 14 -21.58 -14.46 -3.72
CA GLU A 14 -22.85 -14.21 -3.00
C GLU A 14 -23.72 -15.48 -2.83
N TRP A 15 -23.77 -16.33 -3.85
CA TRP A 15 -24.56 -17.56 -3.82
C TRP A 15 -24.12 -18.51 -2.70
N LYS A 16 -22.81 -18.59 -2.42
CA LYS A 16 -22.27 -19.49 -1.39
C LYS A 16 -22.62 -19.00 0.01
N PHE A 17 -22.63 -17.68 0.21
CA PHE A 17 -23.11 -17.08 1.46
C PHE A 17 -24.60 -17.35 1.67
N ALA A 18 -25.42 -17.22 0.62
CA ALA A 18 -26.85 -17.52 0.69
C ALA A 18 -27.11 -19.00 1.01
N GLU A 19 -26.36 -19.91 0.39
CA GLU A 19 -26.44 -21.36 0.66
C GLU A 19 -26.10 -21.68 2.13
N VAL A 20 -24.99 -21.15 2.64
CA VAL A 20 -24.56 -21.36 4.03
C VAL A 20 -25.57 -20.78 5.02
N ALA A 21 -26.09 -19.58 4.76
CA ALA A 21 -27.13 -18.96 5.59
C ALA A 21 -28.43 -19.78 5.60
N TRP A 22 -28.85 -20.30 4.46
CA TRP A 22 -30.04 -21.15 4.35
C TRP A 22 -29.88 -22.45 5.14
N ASN A 23 -28.73 -23.12 5.01
CA ASN A 23 -28.44 -24.36 5.73
C ASN A 23 -28.41 -24.14 7.25
N TYR A 24 -27.86 -23.01 7.70
CA TYR A 24 -27.85 -22.61 9.11
C TYR A 24 -29.26 -22.41 9.70
N LEU A 25 -30.19 -21.81 8.92
CA LEU A 25 -31.57 -21.61 9.37
C LEU A 25 -32.35 -22.94 9.46
N ARG A 26 -32.05 -23.88 8.57
CA ARG A 26 -32.78 -25.16 8.46
C ARG A 26 -32.32 -26.20 9.48
N ASN A 27 -31.03 -26.30 9.71
CA ASN A 27 -30.43 -27.26 10.62
C ASN A 27 -29.78 -26.45 11.75
N LYS A 28 -30.18 -26.64 13.02
CA LYS A 28 -29.47 -26.11 14.21
C LYS A 28 -28.07 -26.73 14.31
N ALA A 29 -27.24 -26.52 13.30
CA ALA A 29 -26.01 -27.23 13.05
C ALA A 29 -24.84 -26.57 13.80
N SER A 30 -23.84 -27.39 14.09
CA SER A 30 -22.60 -27.03 14.79
C SER A 30 -21.80 -25.95 14.05
N ASP A 31 -20.86 -25.32 14.76
CA ASP A 31 -20.04 -24.18 14.28
C ASP A 31 -19.33 -24.43 12.93
N ASP A 32 -18.93 -25.66 12.62
CA ASP A 32 -18.26 -26.01 11.34
C ASP A 32 -19.11 -25.77 10.09
N THR A 33 -20.45 -25.76 10.20
CA THR A 33 -21.34 -25.47 9.05
C THR A 33 -21.46 -23.99 8.70
N ARG A 34 -20.72 -23.13 9.40
CA ARG A 34 -20.79 -21.67 9.25
C ARG A 34 -19.72 -21.09 8.31
N SER A 35 -18.77 -21.89 7.85
CA SER A 35 -17.66 -21.42 7.02
C SER A 35 -18.02 -21.40 5.53
N VAL A 36 -17.70 -20.29 4.86
CA VAL A 36 -17.81 -20.16 3.41
C VAL A 36 -16.45 -20.52 2.83
N ILE A 37 -16.35 -21.69 2.22
CA ILE A 37 -15.09 -22.26 1.70
C ILE A 37 -15.21 -22.47 0.19
N PHE A 38 -14.15 -22.11 -0.53
CA PHE A 38 -13.96 -22.43 -1.94
C PHE A 38 -12.67 -23.24 -2.11
N GLU A 39 -12.81 -24.49 -2.51
CA GLU A 39 -11.69 -25.40 -2.75
C GLU A 39 -11.24 -25.36 -4.22
N GLY A 40 -9.96 -25.65 -4.47
CA GLY A 40 -9.44 -25.85 -5.82
C GLY A 40 -9.43 -24.59 -6.69
N VAL A 41 -9.36 -23.40 -6.10
CA VAL A 41 -9.28 -22.14 -6.83
C VAL A 41 -7.85 -21.83 -7.23
N HIS A 42 -7.66 -21.22 -8.40
CA HIS A 42 -6.38 -20.70 -8.85
C HIS A 42 -6.21 -19.27 -8.34
N PRO A 43 -5.18 -19.01 -7.50
CA PRO A 43 -4.92 -17.68 -7.01
C PRO A 43 -4.02 -16.90 -7.98
N LEU A 44 -4.33 -15.63 -8.18
CA LEU A 44 -3.44 -14.67 -8.82
C LEU A 44 -3.23 -13.48 -7.90
N TYR A 45 -1.98 -13.11 -7.69
CA TYR A 45 -1.62 -11.96 -6.88
C TYR A 45 -0.85 -10.94 -7.70
N GLY A 46 -1.19 -9.67 -7.49
CA GLY A 46 -0.46 -8.55 -8.03
C GLY A 46 -0.37 -7.40 -7.03
N ALA A 47 0.67 -6.59 -7.18
CA ALA A 47 0.87 -5.39 -6.37
C ALA A 47 1.36 -4.23 -7.23
N ILE A 48 0.80 -3.06 -6.97
CA ILE A 48 1.23 -1.75 -7.46
C ILE A 48 1.62 -0.95 -6.23
N ASP A 49 2.92 -0.88 -5.95
CA ASP A 49 3.46 -0.23 -4.74
C ASP A 49 4.09 1.12 -5.07
N ILE A 50 4.05 2.07 -4.13
CA ILE A 50 4.72 3.37 -4.27
C ILE A 50 6.20 3.19 -3.92
N ARG A 51 7.08 3.51 -4.87
CA ARG A 51 8.52 3.42 -4.68
C ARG A 51 8.96 4.36 -3.57
N ASN A 52 9.62 3.82 -2.56
CA ASN A 52 10.20 4.57 -1.44
C ASN A 52 9.16 5.35 -0.61
N SER A 53 7.90 4.90 -0.56
CA SER A 53 6.82 5.54 0.23
C SER A 53 7.27 5.93 1.65
N SER A 54 7.88 4.99 2.38
CA SER A 54 8.34 5.23 3.76
C SER A 54 9.45 6.30 3.85
N LEU A 55 10.35 6.36 2.87
CA LEU A 55 11.44 7.34 2.83
C LEU A 55 10.88 8.73 2.51
N GLU A 56 10.03 8.84 1.49
CA GLU A 56 9.40 10.10 1.09
C GLU A 56 8.50 10.64 2.21
N ARG A 57 7.77 9.76 2.91
CA ARG A 57 7.00 10.12 4.10
C ARG A 57 7.89 10.66 5.21
N SER A 58 8.99 9.97 5.53
CA SER A 58 9.95 10.41 6.55
C SER A 58 10.54 11.78 6.20
N HIS A 59 10.91 12.01 4.94
CA HIS A 59 11.39 13.32 4.47
C HIS A 59 10.33 14.41 4.57
N ALA A 60 9.06 14.12 4.29
CA ALA A 60 7.97 15.07 4.44
C ALA A 60 7.80 15.49 5.91
N ILE A 61 7.73 14.53 6.83
CA ILE A 61 7.62 14.79 8.27
C ILE A 61 8.81 15.60 8.78
N GLN A 62 10.03 15.22 8.36
CA GLN A 62 11.25 15.92 8.76
C GLN A 62 11.22 17.41 8.36
N LYS A 63 10.76 17.73 7.14
CA LYS A 63 10.63 19.13 6.69
C LYS A 63 9.60 19.90 7.51
N ASP A 64 8.45 19.28 7.77
CA ASP A 64 7.37 19.86 8.57
C ASP A 64 7.82 20.14 10.02
N LEU A 65 8.53 19.21 10.66
CA LEU A 65 9.11 19.41 11.99
C LEU A 65 10.16 20.53 12.01
N LYS A 66 10.98 20.66 10.97
CA LYS A 66 11.90 21.80 10.86
C LYS A 66 11.16 23.13 10.80
N GLU A 67 10.07 23.20 10.03
CA GLU A 67 9.23 24.41 9.97
C GLU A 67 8.56 24.69 11.32
N HIS A 68 8.13 23.66 12.04
CA HIS A 68 7.56 23.80 13.39
C HIS A 68 8.58 24.32 14.40
N LEU A 69 9.81 23.79 14.42
CA LEU A 69 10.86 24.26 15.32
C LEU A 69 11.31 25.70 15.02
N VAL A 70 11.26 26.12 13.75
CA VAL A 70 11.48 27.53 13.37
C VAL A 70 10.36 28.43 13.90
N LEU A 71 9.11 27.97 13.83
CA LEU A 71 7.97 28.70 14.42
C LEU A 71 8.11 28.81 15.95
N VAL A 72 8.53 27.74 16.62
CA VAL A 72 8.79 27.75 18.08
C VAL A 72 9.89 28.75 18.43
N ASP A 73 10.97 28.80 17.63
CA ASP A 73 12.08 29.74 17.83
C ASP A 73 11.61 31.21 17.79
N ASP A 74 10.83 31.57 16.77
CA ASP A 74 10.26 32.92 16.61
C ASP A 74 9.32 33.29 17.77
N VAL A 75 8.54 32.33 18.27
CA VAL A 75 7.66 32.54 19.43
C VAL A 75 8.49 32.73 20.70
N LEU A 76 9.51 31.91 20.93
CA LEU A 76 10.40 32.02 22.09
C LEU A 76 11.14 33.35 22.11
N ASP A 77 11.59 33.86 20.95
CA ASP A 77 12.22 35.17 20.84
C ASP A 77 11.29 36.32 21.22
N LYS A 78 10.04 36.28 20.73
CA LYS A 78 9.03 37.28 21.07
C LYS A 78 8.67 37.23 22.55
N LEU A 79 8.52 36.03 23.11
CA LEU A 79 8.21 35.85 24.53
C LEU A 79 9.36 36.29 25.44
N TYR A 80 10.62 35.99 25.07
CA TYR A 80 11.79 36.42 25.85
C TYR A 80 11.95 37.94 25.87
N ALA A 81 11.68 38.61 24.75
CA ALA A 81 11.70 40.08 24.67
C ALA A 81 10.64 40.74 25.59
N LEU A 82 9.51 40.07 25.82
CA LEU A 82 8.46 40.53 26.74
C LEU A 82 8.78 40.17 28.20
N ILE A 83 9.21 38.93 28.44
CA ILE A 83 9.40 38.36 29.77
C ILE A 83 10.77 37.66 29.78
N PRO A 84 11.85 38.33 30.22
CA PRO A 84 13.20 37.77 30.20
C PRO A 84 13.36 36.71 31.29
N LEU A 85 12.90 35.49 31.00
CA LEU A 85 12.98 34.33 31.88
C LEU A 85 14.10 33.39 31.40
N PRO A 86 15.04 32.98 32.29
CA PRO A 86 16.06 31.99 31.94
C PRO A 86 15.47 30.66 31.44
N LEU A 87 14.24 30.32 31.84
CA LEU A 87 13.54 29.14 31.33
C LEU A 87 13.28 29.21 29.82
N LEU A 88 12.92 30.39 29.30
CA LEU A 88 12.67 30.59 27.86
C LEU A 88 13.97 30.49 27.05
N GLU A 89 15.06 31.03 27.60
CA GLU A 89 16.40 30.87 27.02
C GLU A 89 16.83 29.39 26.99
N GLY A 90 16.54 28.64 28.06
CA GLY A 90 16.79 27.19 28.11
C GLY A 90 15.97 26.40 27.07
N LEU A 91 14.69 26.72 26.91
CA LEU A 91 13.85 26.12 25.85
C LEU A 91 14.36 26.48 24.46
N LYS A 92 14.80 27.72 24.24
CA LYS A 92 15.36 28.17 22.97
C LYS A 92 16.65 27.40 22.65
N PHE A 93 17.58 27.32 23.59
CA PHE A 93 18.80 26.54 23.42
C PHE A 93 18.52 25.07 23.10
N LYS A 94 17.52 24.46 23.74
CA LYS A 94 17.11 23.08 23.44
C LYS A 94 16.48 22.96 22.04
N ASN A 95 15.62 23.90 21.65
CA ASN A 95 15.03 23.97 20.31
C ASN A 95 16.10 24.08 19.22
N GLU A 96 17.12 24.93 19.43
CA GLU A 96 18.25 25.09 18.52
C GLU A 96 19.05 23.78 18.38
N ASN A 97 19.40 23.13 19.49
CA ASN A 97 20.10 21.84 19.47
C ASN A 97 19.32 20.76 18.72
N ILE A 98 18.01 20.68 18.93
CA ILE A 98 17.14 19.75 18.22
C ILE A 98 17.16 20.07 16.73
N ARG A 99 16.95 21.34 16.36
CA ARG A 99 16.91 21.80 14.97
C ARG A 99 18.21 21.51 14.21
N GLU A 100 19.37 21.74 14.84
CA GLU A 100 20.69 21.39 14.30
C GLU A 100 20.92 19.88 14.22
N GLY A 101 20.34 19.13 15.17
CA GLY A 101 20.40 17.67 15.22
C GLY A 101 19.57 16.95 14.16
N ILE A 102 18.61 17.60 13.49
CA ILE A 102 17.79 16.97 12.45
C ILE A 102 18.63 16.73 11.18
N GLN A 103 19.22 15.53 11.13
CA GLN A 103 19.92 14.97 9.98
C GLN A 103 18.98 14.69 8.81
N SER A 104 19.54 14.45 7.61
CA SER A 104 18.79 14.18 6.37
C SER A 104 17.88 12.95 6.45
N SER A 105 18.20 11.96 7.29
CA SER A 105 17.37 10.79 7.56
C SER A 105 16.90 10.83 9.01
N MET A 106 15.59 10.85 9.24
CA MET A 106 14.99 10.88 10.56
C MET A 106 14.44 9.49 10.91
N THR A 107 14.82 8.96 12.07
CA THR A 107 14.23 7.73 12.60
C THR A 107 12.88 8.00 13.26
N ALA A 108 12.07 6.97 13.45
CA ALA A 108 10.82 7.10 14.21
C ALA A 108 11.09 7.54 15.68
N GLU A 109 12.24 7.17 16.23
CA GLU A 109 12.64 7.58 17.58
C GLU A 109 12.96 9.09 17.63
N ASP A 110 13.60 9.62 16.59
CA ASP A 110 13.86 11.06 16.48
C ASP A 110 12.56 11.86 16.36
N GLU A 111 11.62 11.39 15.53
CA GLU A 111 10.29 11.98 15.41
C GLU A 111 9.57 12.01 16.76
N MET A 112 9.62 10.91 17.52
CA MET A 112 9.01 10.84 18.85
C MET A 112 9.65 11.84 19.82
N LYS A 113 10.98 11.91 19.88
CA LYS A 113 11.70 12.83 20.78
C LYS A 113 11.37 14.29 20.49
N ILE A 114 11.27 14.67 19.22
CA ILE A 114 10.92 16.04 18.82
C ILE A 114 9.49 16.37 19.24
N ASN A 115 8.55 15.46 18.98
CA ASN A 115 7.15 15.65 19.40
C ASN A 115 6.99 15.70 20.92
N GLU A 116 7.73 14.87 21.66
CA GLU A 116 7.77 14.93 23.13
C GLU A 116 8.29 16.27 23.63
N PHE A 117 9.36 16.80 23.05
CA PHE A 117 9.86 18.14 23.39
C PHE A 117 8.79 19.22 23.15
N LEU A 118 8.12 19.19 22.00
CA LEU A 118 7.07 20.15 21.65
C LEU A 118 5.89 20.07 22.64
N GLN A 119 5.38 18.86 22.90
CA GLN A 119 4.16 18.65 23.68
C GLN A 119 4.37 18.69 25.20
N GLN A 120 5.53 18.26 25.69
CA GLN A 120 5.78 18.10 27.13
C GLN A 120 6.62 19.23 27.71
N GLU A 121 7.32 20.01 26.89
CA GLU A 121 8.20 21.08 27.37
C GLU A 121 7.80 22.45 26.83
N VAL A 122 7.57 22.57 25.51
CA VAL A 122 7.21 23.86 24.90
C VAL A 122 5.75 24.24 25.20
N GLU A 123 4.81 23.37 24.84
CA GLU A 123 3.37 23.65 24.99
C GLU A 123 2.95 23.97 26.43
N PRO A 124 3.40 23.26 27.48
CA PRO A 124 3.02 23.59 28.86
C PRO A 124 3.51 24.97 29.32
N VAL A 125 4.68 25.41 28.85
CA VAL A 125 5.19 26.75 29.14
C VAL A 125 4.37 27.80 28.39
N PHE A 126 4.02 27.55 27.14
CA PHE A 126 3.15 28.43 26.35
C PHE A 126 1.76 28.53 27.01
N ASP A 127 1.14 27.42 27.37
CA ASP A 127 -0.16 27.40 28.06
C ASP A 127 -0.14 28.18 29.38
N HIS A 128 0.97 28.11 30.13
CA HIS A 128 1.12 28.87 31.36
C HIS A 128 1.23 30.38 31.09
N LEU A 129 2.06 30.79 30.13
CA LEU A 129 2.24 32.20 29.79
C LEU A 129 0.98 32.82 29.18
N GLN A 130 0.28 32.08 28.33
CA GLN A 130 -0.98 32.49 27.71
C GLN A 130 -2.04 32.85 28.76
N LYS A 131 -2.12 32.09 29.87
CA LYS A 131 -3.11 32.33 30.94
C LYS A 131 -2.77 33.50 31.85
N ASN A 132 -1.49 33.87 31.94
CA ASN A 132 -0.99 34.79 32.97
C ASN A 132 -0.54 36.15 32.42
N ASP A 133 -0.31 36.29 31.12
CA ASP A 133 0.08 37.55 30.49
C ASP A 133 -0.68 37.80 29.18
N LYS A 134 -1.28 39.00 29.06
CA LYS A 134 -2.14 39.35 27.93
C LYS A 134 -1.36 39.50 26.61
N GLN A 135 -0.14 40.06 26.66
CA GLN A 135 0.68 40.23 25.46
C GLN A 135 1.27 38.90 25.01
N ALA A 136 1.68 38.05 25.95
CA ALA A 136 2.08 36.68 25.66
C ALA A 136 0.92 35.87 25.05
N SER A 137 -0.31 36.04 25.54
CA SER A 137 -1.49 35.38 24.99
C SER A 137 -1.65 35.64 23.50
N GLU A 138 -1.52 36.89 23.04
CA GLU A 138 -1.70 37.22 21.61
C GLU A 138 -0.68 36.51 20.71
N ILE A 139 0.58 36.39 21.16
CA ILE A 139 1.65 35.68 20.44
C ILE A 139 1.37 34.17 20.40
N ILE A 140 0.99 33.59 21.55
CA ILE A 140 0.78 32.15 21.70
C ILE A 140 -0.52 31.71 21.00
N ASP A 141 -1.56 32.55 20.99
CA ASP A 141 -2.78 32.32 20.22
C ASP A 141 -2.51 32.28 18.72
N HIS A 142 -1.57 33.09 18.23
CA HIS A 142 -1.11 32.99 16.84
C HIS A 142 -0.39 31.66 16.59
N TYR A 143 0.53 31.27 17.47
CA TYR A 143 1.22 29.97 17.38
C TYR A 143 0.23 28.80 17.28
N PHE A 144 -0.70 28.67 18.24
CA PHE A 144 -1.64 27.56 18.25
C PHE A 144 -2.61 27.60 17.06
N ARG A 145 -2.97 28.77 16.55
CA ARG A 145 -3.75 28.87 15.29
C ARG A 145 -2.98 28.29 14.11
N VAL A 146 -1.70 28.58 13.98
CA VAL A 146 -0.86 28.03 12.91
C VAL A 146 -0.71 26.51 13.07
N VAL A 147 -0.37 26.01 14.26
CA VAL A 147 -0.15 24.58 14.49
C VAL A 147 -1.44 23.76 14.31
N ASN A 148 -2.59 24.29 14.73
CA ASN A 148 -3.88 23.60 14.63
C ASN A 148 -4.57 23.77 13.28
N ASP A 149 -4.13 24.70 12.44
CA ASP A 149 -4.59 24.78 11.06
C ASP A 149 -3.95 23.65 10.26
N GLY A 150 -4.75 22.65 9.89
CA GLY A 150 -4.28 21.53 9.09
C GLY A 150 -3.66 21.93 7.76
N LYS A 151 -3.91 23.14 7.24
CA LYS A 151 -3.33 23.67 5.99
C LYS A 151 -2.11 24.58 6.19
N SER A 152 -1.64 24.73 7.42
CA SER A 152 -0.49 25.58 7.70
C SER A 152 0.80 25.00 7.12
N ASN A 153 1.83 25.85 7.10
CA ASN A 153 3.16 25.47 6.62
C ASN A 153 3.72 24.26 7.41
N VAL A 154 3.44 24.16 8.72
CA VAL A 154 3.94 23.06 9.56
C VAL A 154 3.34 21.68 9.23
N HIS A 155 2.36 21.57 8.33
CA HIS A 155 1.82 20.30 7.83
C HIS A 155 1.94 20.16 6.30
N ARG A 156 2.57 21.13 5.64
CA ARG A 156 2.50 21.30 4.18
C ARG A 156 3.07 20.12 3.43
N HIS A 157 4.23 19.60 3.85
CA HIS A 157 4.91 18.54 3.10
C HIS A 157 4.21 17.19 3.31
N ARG A 158 3.76 16.89 4.53
CA ARG A 158 2.98 15.69 4.80
C ARG A 158 1.67 15.69 4.02
N LEU A 159 0.94 16.81 4.01
CA LEU A 159 -0.26 16.95 3.18
C LEU A 159 0.05 16.75 1.68
N ALA A 160 1.12 17.36 1.17
CA ALA A 160 1.52 17.20 -0.23
C ALA A 160 1.83 15.74 -0.59
N TYR A 161 2.50 15.00 0.31
CA TYR A 161 2.76 13.58 0.18
C TYR A 161 1.45 12.78 0.20
N ASP A 162 0.61 12.97 1.21
CA ASP A 162 -0.65 12.23 1.39
C ASP A 162 -1.61 12.45 0.21
N GLU A 163 -1.71 13.68 -0.29
CA GLU A 163 -2.49 13.99 -1.50
C GLU A 163 -1.95 13.28 -2.74
N SER A 164 -0.62 13.20 -2.90
CA SER A 164 -0.01 12.50 -4.04
C SER A 164 -0.26 10.99 -3.97
N VAL A 165 -0.14 10.39 -2.78
CA VAL A 165 -0.50 8.98 -2.52
C VAL A 165 -1.99 8.72 -2.79
N ALA A 166 -2.86 9.64 -2.38
CA ALA A 166 -4.30 9.52 -2.61
C ALA A 166 -4.64 9.57 -4.11
N GLN A 167 -4.07 10.52 -4.85
CA GLN A 167 -4.28 10.64 -6.30
C GLN A 167 -3.82 9.38 -7.06
N ILE A 168 -2.65 8.84 -6.72
CA ILE A 168 -2.14 7.60 -7.33
C ILE A 168 -3.09 6.43 -7.06
N ASN A 169 -3.45 6.22 -5.79
CA ASN A 169 -4.32 5.11 -5.40
C ASN A 169 -5.72 5.22 -6.03
N GLU A 170 -6.30 6.41 -6.09
CA GLU A 170 -7.58 6.65 -6.74
C GLU A 170 -7.50 6.33 -8.24
N ALA A 171 -6.46 6.79 -8.94
CA ALA A 171 -6.30 6.52 -10.36
C ALA A 171 -6.12 5.02 -10.66
N VAL A 172 -5.33 4.31 -9.84
CA VAL A 172 -5.13 2.86 -9.96
C VAL A 172 -6.43 2.10 -9.69
N LEU A 173 -7.15 2.44 -8.61
CA LEU A 173 -8.43 1.80 -8.29
C LEU A 173 -9.46 2.01 -9.39
N ASN A 174 -9.63 3.26 -9.85
CA ASN A 174 -10.56 3.59 -10.93
C ASN A 174 -10.21 2.84 -12.23
N TYR A 175 -8.92 2.64 -12.51
CA TYR A 175 -8.48 1.84 -13.66
C TYR A 175 -8.81 0.35 -13.46
N LEU A 176 -8.46 -0.23 -12.32
CA LEU A 176 -8.69 -1.65 -12.02
C LEU A 176 -10.17 -2.00 -11.93
N ASP A 177 -11.03 -1.11 -11.42
CA ASP A 177 -12.49 -1.31 -11.36
C ASP A 177 -13.08 -1.42 -12.77
N LYS A 178 -12.67 -0.55 -13.70
CA LYS A 178 -13.11 -0.61 -15.11
C LYS A 178 -12.63 -1.88 -15.81
N GLU A 179 -11.37 -2.26 -15.60
CA GLU A 179 -10.83 -3.48 -16.18
C GLU A 179 -11.46 -4.75 -15.58
N GLU A 180 -11.80 -4.72 -14.30
CA GLU A 180 -12.52 -5.80 -13.62
C GLU A 180 -13.89 -6.04 -14.28
N GLU A 181 -14.68 -4.99 -14.53
CA GLU A 181 -15.98 -5.13 -15.22
C GLU A 181 -15.87 -5.79 -16.59
N ILE A 182 -14.74 -5.58 -17.29
CA ILE A 182 -14.48 -6.19 -18.59
C ILE A 182 -14.10 -7.66 -18.41
N ILE A 183 -13.15 -7.97 -17.53
CA ILE A 183 -12.62 -9.32 -17.40
C ILE A 183 -13.61 -10.27 -16.71
N GLN A 184 -14.50 -9.77 -15.84
CA GLN A 184 -15.60 -10.54 -15.23
C GLN A 184 -16.57 -11.13 -16.28
N LYS A 185 -16.71 -10.49 -17.46
CA LYS A 185 -17.51 -11.04 -18.58
C LYS A 185 -16.89 -12.29 -19.20
N SER A 186 -15.59 -12.51 -19.01
CA SER A 186 -14.88 -13.68 -19.56
C SER A 186 -15.19 -14.93 -18.75
N TYR A 187 -15.09 -14.84 -17.42
CA TYR A 187 -15.48 -15.90 -16.48
C TYR A 187 -15.62 -15.31 -15.07
N PRO A 188 -16.66 -15.66 -14.30
CA PRO A 188 -16.84 -15.16 -12.94
C PRO A 188 -15.68 -15.52 -12.01
N HIS A 189 -15.11 -14.54 -11.33
CA HIS A 189 -14.01 -14.71 -10.40
C HIS A 189 -14.16 -13.75 -9.22
N TYR A 190 -13.55 -14.07 -8.08
CA TYR A 190 -13.48 -13.14 -6.96
C TYR A 190 -12.25 -12.24 -7.11
N PHE A 191 -12.40 -10.92 -6.95
CA PHE A 191 -11.32 -9.95 -7.09
C PHE A 191 -11.24 -9.06 -5.85
N GLU A 192 -10.32 -9.37 -4.96
CA GLU A 192 -10.10 -8.63 -3.73
C GLU A 192 -9.01 -7.58 -3.89
N LYS A 193 -9.26 -6.35 -3.45
CA LYS A 193 -8.31 -5.23 -3.53
C LYS A 193 -8.02 -4.72 -2.11
N TYR A 194 -6.75 -4.42 -1.85
CA TYR A 194 -6.25 -3.95 -0.57
C TYR A 194 -5.49 -2.64 -0.79
N ARG A 195 -5.84 -1.62 0.00
CA ARG A 195 -5.12 -0.36 0.01
C ARG A 195 -4.09 -0.36 1.14
N THR A 196 -2.83 -0.21 0.77
CA THR A 196 -1.71 0.03 1.66
C THR A 196 -1.13 1.41 1.33
N ASP A 197 0.19 1.55 1.17
CA ASP A 197 0.77 2.71 0.50
C ASP A 197 0.45 2.70 -1.00
N GLY A 198 0.25 1.51 -1.58
CA GLY A 198 -0.22 1.30 -2.94
C GLY A 198 -1.49 0.43 -2.97
N ILE A 199 -1.68 -0.31 -4.07
CA ILE A 199 -2.79 -1.24 -4.27
C ILE A 199 -2.26 -2.65 -4.48
N GLU A 200 -2.66 -3.56 -3.60
CA GLU A 200 -2.47 -5.00 -3.75
C GLU A 200 -3.79 -5.66 -4.11
N TYR A 201 -3.75 -6.77 -4.83
CA TYR A 201 -4.97 -7.52 -5.12
C TYR A 201 -4.76 -9.02 -5.21
N ASN A 202 -5.83 -9.76 -4.93
CA ASN A 202 -5.95 -11.19 -5.15
C ASN A 202 -7.12 -11.48 -6.08
N ILE A 203 -6.93 -12.36 -7.05
CA ILE A 203 -7.99 -12.93 -7.85
C ILE A 203 -8.07 -14.43 -7.57
N TYR A 204 -9.27 -14.93 -7.32
CA TYR A 204 -9.53 -16.36 -7.20
C TYR A 204 -10.52 -16.78 -8.29
N ILE A 205 -10.07 -17.70 -9.16
CA ILE A 205 -10.87 -18.24 -10.25
C ILE A 205 -10.84 -19.77 -10.20
N GLY A 206 -11.98 -20.42 -10.44
CA GLY A 206 -12.06 -21.87 -10.51
C GLY A 206 -13.50 -22.36 -10.58
N GLN A 207 -13.66 -23.68 -10.69
CA GLN A 207 -14.99 -24.30 -10.78
C GLN A 207 -15.85 -24.04 -9.54
N SER A 208 -15.23 -23.98 -8.35
CA SER A 208 -15.94 -23.74 -7.10
C SER A 208 -16.51 -22.33 -6.98
N ILE A 209 -15.97 -21.33 -7.70
CA ILE A 209 -16.50 -19.96 -7.69
C ILE A 209 -17.81 -19.88 -8.49
N SER A 210 -17.90 -20.55 -9.64
CA SER A 210 -19.09 -20.55 -10.51
C SER A 210 -19.58 -21.97 -10.78
N PRO A 211 -20.39 -22.58 -9.90
CA PRO A 211 -20.78 -23.99 -10.01
C PRO A 211 -21.68 -24.29 -11.22
N HIS A 212 -22.37 -23.27 -11.74
CA HIS A 212 -23.27 -23.39 -12.88
C HIS A 212 -22.60 -23.11 -14.24
N GLN A 213 -21.32 -22.71 -14.23
CA GLN A 213 -20.55 -22.47 -15.44
C GLN A 213 -19.33 -23.41 -15.47
N PRO A 214 -19.16 -24.25 -16.50
CA PRO A 214 -18.00 -25.12 -16.58
C PRO A 214 -16.70 -24.34 -16.68
N PHE A 215 -15.76 -24.64 -15.78
CA PHE A 215 -14.43 -24.06 -15.79
C PHE A 215 -13.52 -24.73 -16.82
N ASN A 216 -12.71 -23.91 -17.49
CA ASN A 216 -11.67 -24.37 -18.40
C ASN A 216 -10.39 -23.56 -18.19
N VAL A 217 -9.23 -24.20 -18.30
CA VAL A 217 -7.91 -23.59 -18.17
C VAL A 217 -7.70 -22.41 -19.13
N LEU A 218 -8.39 -22.35 -20.26
CA LEU A 218 -8.40 -21.20 -21.17
C LEU A 218 -8.81 -19.90 -20.47
N TYR A 219 -9.75 -19.93 -19.53
CA TYR A 219 -10.15 -18.73 -18.76
C TYR A 219 -9.04 -18.27 -17.81
N LEU A 220 -8.30 -19.21 -17.21
CA LEU A 220 -7.14 -18.89 -16.38
C LEU A 220 -6.03 -18.24 -17.22
N LYS A 221 -5.73 -18.79 -18.40
CA LYS A 221 -4.76 -18.21 -19.33
C LYS A 221 -5.15 -16.79 -19.73
N ASN A 222 -6.43 -16.58 -20.04
CA ASN A 222 -6.95 -15.26 -20.38
C ASN A 222 -6.76 -14.24 -19.23
N ILE A 223 -7.10 -14.62 -17.99
CA ILE A 223 -6.90 -13.74 -16.83
C ILE A 223 -5.41 -13.47 -16.58
N ARG A 224 -4.51 -14.44 -16.74
CA ARG A 224 -3.05 -14.21 -16.57
C ARG A 224 -2.49 -13.23 -17.58
N LEU A 225 -2.87 -13.36 -18.86
CA LEU A 225 -2.49 -12.40 -19.90
C LEU A 225 -3.07 -11.01 -19.59
N TRP A 226 -4.35 -10.96 -19.18
CA TRP A 226 -5.00 -9.72 -18.75
C TRP A 226 -4.26 -9.09 -17.56
N GLN A 227 -3.84 -9.87 -16.56
CA GLN A 227 -3.13 -9.38 -15.38
C GLN A 227 -1.83 -8.68 -15.77
N LEU A 228 -1.04 -9.30 -16.64
CA LEU A 228 0.22 -8.73 -17.11
C LEU A 228 -0.01 -7.44 -17.90
N LYS A 229 -1.00 -7.43 -18.81
CA LYS A 229 -1.40 -6.23 -19.56
C LYS A 229 -1.88 -5.12 -18.62
N SER A 230 -2.77 -5.45 -17.68
CA SER A 230 -3.40 -4.51 -16.77
C SER A 230 -2.36 -3.83 -15.87
N LEU A 231 -1.35 -4.54 -15.39
CA LEU A 231 -0.26 -3.91 -14.63
C LEU A 231 0.60 -2.96 -15.47
N ALA A 232 0.88 -3.29 -16.74
CA ALA A 232 1.60 -2.37 -17.64
C ALA A 232 0.81 -1.08 -17.89
N GLU A 233 -0.49 -1.20 -18.13
CA GLU A 233 -1.38 -0.05 -18.34
C GLU A 233 -1.59 0.77 -17.06
N ALA A 234 -1.72 0.12 -15.90
CA ALA A 234 -1.77 0.83 -14.62
C ALA A 234 -0.48 1.63 -14.37
N ALA A 235 0.67 1.09 -14.76
CA ALA A 235 1.93 1.84 -14.71
C ALA A 235 1.90 3.09 -15.60
N ARG A 236 1.37 2.98 -16.83
CA ARG A 236 1.18 4.13 -17.73
C ARG A 236 0.27 5.19 -17.13
N VAL A 237 -0.87 4.78 -16.55
CA VAL A 237 -1.79 5.69 -15.84
C VAL A 237 -1.05 6.47 -14.76
N THR A 238 -0.29 5.79 -13.91
CA THR A 238 0.45 6.46 -12.83
C THR A 238 1.63 7.28 -13.33
N HIS A 239 2.27 6.88 -14.43
CA HIS A 239 3.36 7.65 -15.06
C HIS A 239 2.86 8.99 -15.62
N GLN A 240 1.68 9.00 -16.25
CA GLN A 240 1.04 10.20 -16.78
C GLN A 240 0.64 11.20 -15.68
N LEU A 241 0.45 10.74 -14.45
CA LEU A 241 0.16 11.60 -13.30
C LEU A 241 1.40 12.31 -12.74
N LEU A 242 2.62 11.82 -13.00
CA LEU A 242 3.84 12.38 -12.40
C LEU A 242 3.94 13.91 -12.47
N PRO A 243 3.60 14.59 -13.59
CA PRO A 243 3.66 16.05 -13.67
C PRO A 243 2.62 16.79 -12.82
N THR A 244 1.54 16.12 -12.39
CA THR A 244 0.45 16.73 -11.62
C THR A 244 0.59 16.51 -10.11
N LEU A 245 1.43 15.57 -9.69
CA LEU A 245 1.62 15.26 -8.28
C LEU A 245 2.44 16.34 -7.57
N LYS A 246 2.04 16.69 -6.35
CA LYS A 246 2.82 17.61 -5.49
C LYS A 246 4.17 16.99 -5.09
N VAL A 247 4.19 15.67 -4.92
CA VAL A 247 5.41 14.87 -4.73
C VAL A 247 5.44 13.83 -5.87
N PRO A 248 6.48 13.80 -6.73
CA PRO A 248 6.53 12.96 -7.93
C PRO A 248 6.82 11.49 -7.58
N LEU A 249 5.89 10.86 -6.86
CA LEU A 249 5.96 9.47 -6.41
C LEU A 249 5.77 8.53 -7.60
N GLN A 250 6.69 7.58 -7.77
CA GLN A 250 6.63 6.57 -8.81
C GLN A 250 6.05 5.26 -8.27
N THR A 251 5.43 4.47 -9.14
CA THR A 251 4.92 3.14 -8.78
C THR A 251 5.80 2.02 -9.31
N THR A 252 5.70 0.86 -8.69
CA THR A 252 6.36 -0.38 -9.12
C THR A 252 5.35 -1.52 -9.23
N GLN A 253 5.57 -2.44 -10.16
CA GLN A 253 4.62 -3.48 -10.51
C GLN A 253 5.19 -4.87 -10.20
N LEU A 254 4.39 -5.69 -9.53
CA LEU A 254 4.76 -7.04 -9.11
C LEU A 254 3.64 -8.05 -9.39
N ILE A 255 4.02 -9.24 -9.86
CA ILE A 255 3.15 -10.43 -9.94
C ILE A 255 3.84 -11.56 -9.16
N LEU A 256 3.06 -12.31 -8.37
CA LEU A 256 3.47 -13.62 -7.87
C LEU A 256 2.85 -14.71 -8.73
N ILE A 257 3.68 -15.46 -9.44
CA ILE A 257 3.26 -16.59 -10.25
C ILE A 257 3.12 -17.81 -9.34
N HIS A 258 1.90 -18.34 -9.29
CA HIS A 258 1.58 -19.53 -8.52
C HIS A 258 0.81 -20.54 -9.40
N GLY A 259 1.39 -21.72 -9.60
CA GLY A 259 0.81 -22.76 -10.46
C GLY A 259 -0.18 -23.69 -9.77
N GLN A 260 -0.20 -23.75 -8.43
CA GLN A 260 -1.03 -24.70 -7.68
C GLN A 260 -2.38 -24.08 -7.29
N CYS A 261 -3.42 -24.91 -7.23
CA CYS A 261 -4.70 -24.51 -6.66
C CYS A 261 -4.60 -24.43 -5.13
N ILE A 262 -5.39 -23.55 -4.54
CA ILE A 262 -5.53 -23.42 -3.09
C ILE A 262 -6.98 -23.55 -2.65
N ALA A 263 -7.19 -23.69 -1.35
CA ALA A 263 -8.49 -23.50 -0.72
C ALA A 263 -8.51 -22.15 -0.01
N ILE A 264 -9.64 -21.45 -0.08
CA ILE A 264 -9.86 -20.18 0.61
C ILE A 264 -11.11 -20.27 1.47
N SER A 265 -11.10 -19.63 2.63
CA SER A 265 -12.28 -19.50 3.49
C SER A 265 -12.51 -18.09 3.96
N PHE A 266 -13.79 -17.77 4.15
CA PHE A 266 -14.18 -16.45 4.60
C PHE A 266 -14.03 -16.32 6.11
N ARG A 267 -13.13 -15.43 6.53
CA ARG A 267 -12.98 -15.04 7.93
C ARG A 267 -13.97 -13.94 8.28
N ARG A 268 -14.92 -14.24 9.15
CA ARG A 268 -16.01 -13.31 9.53
C ARG A 268 -15.49 -12.07 10.26
N ASP A 269 -14.51 -12.24 11.14
CA ASP A 269 -13.94 -11.15 11.94
C ASP A 269 -13.20 -10.13 11.07
N GLU A 270 -12.47 -10.63 10.05
CA GLU A 270 -11.69 -9.81 9.11
C GLU A 270 -12.47 -9.42 7.85
N ARG A 271 -13.66 -10.03 7.64
CA ARG A 271 -14.52 -9.88 6.46
C ARG A 271 -13.81 -10.08 5.12
N LYS A 272 -12.87 -11.01 5.06
CA LYS A 272 -12.07 -11.32 3.86
C LYS A 272 -11.86 -12.82 3.69
N PHE A 273 -11.44 -13.22 2.50
CA PHE A 273 -10.99 -14.59 2.28
C PHE A 273 -9.53 -14.74 2.71
N ASP A 274 -9.26 -15.74 3.53
CA ASP A 274 -7.89 -16.16 3.82
C ASP A 274 -7.66 -17.58 3.30
N VAL A 275 -6.39 -17.92 3.16
CA VAL A 275 -5.92 -19.18 2.62
C VAL A 275 -6.03 -20.27 3.70
N GLU A 276 -6.64 -21.40 3.35
CA GLU A 276 -6.79 -22.54 4.26
C GLU A 276 -5.73 -23.62 4.05
N GLY A 277 -5.33 -24.28 5.14
CA GLY A 277 -4.46 -25.46 5.12
C GLY A 277 -2.98 -25.14 5.18
N SER A 278 -2.23 -26.00 5.90
CA SER A 278 -0.79 -25.82 6.17
C SER A 278 0.07 -25.74 4.89
N TYR A 279 -0.34 -26.44 3.83
CA TYR A 279 0.35 -26.42 2.53
C TYR A 279 0.22 -25.08 1.80
N ASN A 280 -0.88 -24.36 2.01
CA ASN A 280 -1.14 -23.10 1.33
C ASN A 280 -0.57 -21.88 2.11
N ILE A 281 -0.17 -22.06 3.38
CA ILE A 281 0.50 -21.02 4.18
C ILE A 281 1.76 -20.47 3.48
N ARG A 282 2.47 -21.31 2.72
CA ARG A 282 3.66 -20.88 1.97
C ARG A 282 3.33 -19.76 0.97
N TYR A 283 2.17 -19.80 0.33
CA TYR A 283 1.73 -18.75 -0.60
C TYR A 283 1.56 -17.40 0.12
N GLU A 284 0.91 -17.40 1.29
CA GLU A 284 0.74 -16.19 2.11
C GLU A 284 2.06 -15.65 2.69
N ILE A 285 2.96 -16.54 3.12
CA ILE A 285 4.30 -16.14 3.60
C ILE A 285 5.08 -15.46 2.48
N ILE A 286 5.02 -15.99 1.26
CA ILE A 286 5.70 -15.39 0.11
C ILE A 286 5.13 -13.99 -0.14
N LYS A 287 3.81 -13.87 -0.34
CA LYS A 287 3.15 -12.57 -0.60
C LYS A 287 3.59 -11.48 0.37
N LYS A 288 3.54 -11.75 1.68
CA LYS A 288 3.90 -10.80 2.74
C LYS A 288 5.36 -10.36 2.75
N ARG A 289 6.23 -11.02 1.99
CA ARG A 289 7.69 -10.79 1.99
C ARG A 289 8.22 -10.28 0.65
N LEU A 290 7.39 -10.22 -0.40
CA LEU A 290 7.84 -9.81 -1.72
C LEU A 290 8.11 -8.30 -1.84
N ASP A 291 7.47 -7.49 -0.99
CA ASP A 291 7.56 -6.02 -1.01
C ASP A 291 9.02 -5.51 -0.93
N LYS A 292 9.85 -6.17 -0.12
CA LYS A 292 11.24 -5.77 0.17
C LYS A 292 12.29 -6.74 -0.36
N VAL A 293 11.92 -7.69 -1.21
CA VAL A 293 12.87 -8.62 -1.83
C VAL A 293 13.92 -7.85 -2.64
N ARG A 294 15.17 -8.28 -2.49
CA ARG A 294 16.29 -7.83 -3.30
C ARG A 294 16.77 -8.93 -4.23
N VAL A 295 17.39 -8.48 -5.31
CA VAL A 295 18.13 -9.34 -6.23
C VAL A 295 19.39 -9.81 -5.51
N LYS A 296 19.62 -11.11 -5.57
CA LYS A 296 20.73 -11.79 -4.92
C LYS A 296 22.06 -11.20 -5.40
N ASP A 297 22.98 -10.99 -4.46
CA ASP A 297 24.35 -10.51 -4.71
C ASP A 297 24.46 -9.09 -5.32
N THR A 298 23.35 -8.35 -5.49
CA THR A 298 23.38 -6.96 -6.00
C THR A 298 22.88 -5.93 -5.00
N GLY A 299 22.06 -6.33 -4.01
CA GLY A 299 21.40 -5.43 -3.07
C GLY A 299 20.31 -4.54 -3.71
N GLU A 300 20.06 -4.68 -5.01
CA GLU A 300 19.04 -3.96 -5.76
C GLU A 300 17.65 -4.45 -5.35
N ARG A 301 16.70 -3.55 -5.09
CA ARG A 301 15.28 -3.95 -4.92
C ARG A 301 14.78 -4.61 -6.20
N LEU A 302 14.05 -5.70 -6.08
CA LEU A 302 13.49 -6.41 -7.23
C LEU A 302 12.58 -5.52 -8.07
N THR A 303 11.65 -4.84 -7.40
CA THR A 303 10.67 -3.96 -8.04
C THR A 303 11.32 -2.62 -8.39
N GLN A 304 11.13 -2.19 -9.63
CA GLN A 304 11.68 -0.94 -10.17
C GLN A 304 10.61 -0.19 -10.96
N PRO A 305 10.57 1.16 -10.87
CA PRO A 305 9.68 1.95 -11.69
C PRO A 305 9.84 1.66 -13.19
N GLY A 306 8.73 1.60 -13.92
CA GLY A 306 8.73 1.29 -15.35
C GLY A 306 9.03 -0.17 -15.69
N LYS A 307 9.07 -1.07 -14.70
CA LYS A 307 9.27 -2.51 -14.90
C LYS A 307 8.21 -3.33 -14.17
N ILE A 308 7.83 -4.47 -14.76
CA ILE A 308 7.04 -5.50 -14.08
C ILE A 308 7.99 -6.58 -13.58
N ALA A 309 8.00 -6.81 -12.27
CA ALA A 309 8.66 -7.96 -11.67
C ALA A 309 7.68 -9.13 -11.54
N MET A 310 8.04 -10.31 -12.04
CA MET A 310 7.24 -11.52 -11.96
C MET A 310 8.02 -12.57 -11.19
N VAL A 311 7.58 -12.88 -9.97
CA VAL A 311 8.25 -13.80 -9.05
C VAL A 311 7.68 -15.19 -9.20
N TYR A 312 8.54 -16.20 -9.27
CA TYR A 312 8.16 -17.60 -9.42
C TYR A 312 9.08 -18.54 -8.64
N SER A 313 8.56 -19.73 -8.35
CA SER A 313 9.31 -20.82 -7.69
C SER A 313 9.58 -22.00 -8.63
N ASN A 314 8.75 -22.19 -9.65
CA ASN A 314 8.86 -23.30 -10.60
C ASN A 314 9.02 -22.77 -12.02
N GLN A 315 10.04 -23.28 -12.74
CA GLN A 315 10.33 -22.87 -14.11
C GLN A 315 9.18 -23.21 -15.08
N LYS A 316 8.39 -24.24 -14.80
CA LYS A 316 7.26 -24.64 -15.65
C LYS A 316 6.19 -23.56 -15.75
N ASP A 317 6.02 -22.76 -14.70
CA ASP A 317 5.00 -21.71 -14.65
C ASP A 317 5.43 -20.47 -15.45
N VAL A 318 6.72 -20.38 -15.83
CA VAL A 318 7.32 -19.21 -16.52
C VAL A 318 7.10 -19.24 -18.03
N SER A 319 7.11 -20.43 -18.64
CA SER A 319 7.00 -20.56 -20.10
C SER A 319 5.76 -19.88 -20.67
N GLU A 320 4.63 -20.00 -19.95
CA GLU A 320 3.37 -19.36 -20.33
C GLU A 320 3.47 -17.81 -20.30
N TYR A 321 4.14 -17.25 -19.30
CA TYR A 321 4.35 -15.80 -19.21
C TYR A 321 5.33 -15.27 -20.25
N GLN A 322 6.31 -16.07 -20.68
CA GLN A 322 7.21 -15.67 -21.77
C GLN A 322 6.45 -15.46 -23.09
N GLU A 323 5.47 -16.33 -23.39
CA GLU A 323 4.58 -16.16 -24.54
C GLU A 323 3.74 -14.89 -24.43
N TYR A 324 3.21 -14.59 -23.24
CA TYR A 324 2.47 -13.34 -22.99
C TYR A 324 3.33 -12.10 -23.16
N ILE A 325 4.57 -12.12 -22.66
CA ILE A 325 5.52 -11.02 -22.83
C ILE A 325 5.80 -10.79 -24.32
N GLU A 326 6.03 -11.85 -25.09
CA GLU A 326 6.27 -11.72 -26.53
C GLU A 326 5.06 -11.15 -27.27
N PHE A 327 3.86 -11.60 -26.91
CA PHE A 327 2.63 -11.03 -27.45
C PHE A 327 2.49 -9.53 -27.13
N LEU A 328 2.74 -9.12 -25.87
CA LEU A 328 2.62 -7.72 -25.44
C LEU A 328 3.73 -6.82 -25.99
N LYS A 329 4.92 -7.36 -26.26
CA LYS A 329 5.98 -6.67 -27.02
C LYS A 329 5.52 -6.32 -28.42
N ASN A 330 4.94 -7.28 -29.14
CA ASN A 330 4.38 -7.05 -30.48
C ASN A 330 3.21 -6.05 -30.50
N LYS A 331 2.59 -5.80 -29.33
CA LYS A 331 1.56 -4.76 -29.12
C LYS A 331 2.13 -3.42 -28.65
N ASN A 332 3.45 -3.26 -28.56
CA ASN A 332 4.12 -2.06 -28.03
C ASN A 332 3.69 -1.70 -26.60
N ILE A 333 3.30 -2.69 -25.80
CA ILE A 333 2.97 -2.51 -24.36
C ILE A 333 4.22 -2.73 -23.50
N LEU A 334 5.05 -3.69 -23.89
CA LEU A 334 6.32 -4.00 -23.23
C LEU A 334 7.48 -3.73 -24.19
N LYS A 335 8.64 -3.34 -23.65
CA LYS A 335 9.87 -3.18 -24.43
C LYS A 335 10.56 -4.52 -24.69
N PRO A 336 11.46 -4.60 -25.69
CA PRO A 336 12.28 -5.78 -25.90
C PRO A 336 13.20 -6.09 -24.72
N GLY A 337 13.40 -7.38 -24.45
CA GLY A 337 14.29 -7.87 -23.39
C GLY A 337 13.54 -8.39 -22.17
N VAL A 338 14.06 -9.46 -21.58
CA VAL A 338 13.58 -10.02 -20.30
C VAL A 338 14.80 -10.32 -19.45
N GLU A 339 14.84 -9.74 -18.27
CA GLU A 339 15.89 -10.01 -17.29
C GLU A 339 15.46 -11.20 -16.42
N PHE A 340 16.32 -12.19 -16.25
CA PHE A 340 16.10 -13.31 -15.32
C PHE A 340 16.99 -13.11 -14.09
N LEU A 341 16.37 -13.14 -12.91
CA LEU A 341 17.00 -12.72 -11.66
C LEU A 341 16.87 -13.84 -10.60
N GLU A 342 17.92 -14.02 -9.81
CA GLU A 342 17.86 -14.78 -8.56
C GLU A 342 17.54 -13.84 -7.41
N LEU A 343 16.71 -14.29 -6.47
CA LEU A 343 16.29 -13.50 -5.32
C LEU A 343 17.03 -13.96 -4.06
N GLU A 344 17.23 -13.04 -3.12
CA GLU A 344 17.76 -13.38 -1.80
C GLU A 344 16.87 -14.41 -1.09
N GLU A 345 17.47 -15.22 -0.21
CA GLU A 345 16.69 -16.19 0.57
C GLU A 345 15.76 -15.47 1.55
N LEU A 346 14.47 -15.78 1.47
CA LEU A 346 13.48 -15.33 2.44
C LEU A 346 13.38 -16.37 3.55
N GLN A 347 13.18 -15.94 4.80
CA GLN A 347 12.99 -16.88 5.91
C GLN A 347 11.74 -17.75 5.64
N GLY A 348 11.95 -19.07 5.54
CA GLY A 348 10.90 -20.04 5.22
C GLY A 348 10.65 -20.26 3.72
N VAL A 349 11.35 -19.56 2.82
CA VAL A 349 11.21 -19.72 1.36
C VAL A 349 12.58 -19.63 0.67
N LYS A 350 13.02 -20.72 0.06
CA LYS A 350 14.28 -20.79 -0.69
C LYS A 350 14.04 -20.97 -2.19
N GLY A 351 15.01 -20.53 -2.99
CA GLY A 351 15.07 -20.80 -4.44
C GLY A 351 14.08 -19.97 -5.27
N MET A 352 13.64 -18.82 -4.78
CA MET A 352 12.79 -17.92 -5.56
C MET A 352 13.59 -17.26 -6.67
N LYS A 353 12.97 -17.15 -7.84
CA LYS A 353 13.50 -16.44 -8.99
C LYS A 353 12.51 -15.39 -9.44
N ALA A 354 12.97 -14.46 -10.25
CA ALA A 354 12.10 -13.51 -10.91
C ALA A 354 12.47 -13.35 -12.38
N MET A 355 11.50 -12.88 -13.15
CA MET A 355 11.74 -12.25 -14.44
C MET A 355 11.26 -10.81 -14.37
N ARG A 356 12.00 -9.91 -15.02
CA ARG A 356 11.70 -8.48 -15.04
C ARG A 356 11.67 -7.99 -16.47
N VAL A 357 10.63 -7.24 -16.80
CA VAL A 357 10.41 -6.71 -18.16
C VAL A 357 10.09 -5.22 -18.09
N GLU A 358 10.63 -4.46 -19.03
CA GLU A 358 10.39 -3.03 -19.14
C GLU A 358 9.04 -2.73 -19.80
N ILE A 359 8.33 -1.76 -19.24
CA ILE A 359 7.06 -1.27 -19.77
C ILE A 359 7.37 -0.17 -20.79
N ASN A 360 6.63 -0.17 -21.90
CA ASN A 360 6.64 0.98 -22.79
C ASN A 360 5.75 2.08 -22.18
N LEU A 361 6.35 3.10 -21.57
CA LEU A 361 5.62 4.18 -20.88
C LEU A 361 5.11 5.29 -21.80
N GLU A 362 5.49 5.25 -23.09
CA GLU A 362 5.03 6.18 -24.12
C GLU A 362 3.60 5.90 -24.60
#